data_AF-A0A8T5BPT8-F1
#
_entry.id   AF-A0A8T5BPT8-F1
#
_cell.length_a   1.000
_cell.length_b   1.000
_cell.length_c   1.000
_cell.angle_alpha   90.00
_cell.angle_beta   90.00
_cell.angle_gamma   90.00
#
_symmetry.space_group_name_H-M   'P 1'
#
loop_
_entity.id
_entity.type
_entity.pdbx_description
1 polymer ?
#
loop_
_entity_poly.entity_id
_entity_poly.type
_entity_poly.pdbx_seq_one_letter_code
_entity_poly.pdbx_strand_id
1 'polypeptide(L)'
;MELRKKIDEIDEKILHLLKERIEVSIRIGTIKREKGLPIRDVEREREKMEQITKKAEELKLDVEFIKSIYKSVIDISAQAQETSHI
;
A
#
# COMPACT_ATOMS: atom_id res chain seq x y z
N MET A 1 -26.32 14.10 7.08
CA MET A 1 -26.52 13.89 5.63
C MET A 1 -26.10 12.48 5.28
N GLU A 2 -26.96 11.70 4.61
CA GLU A 2 -26.70 10.30 4.23
C GLU A 2 -25.41 10.11 3.40
N LEU A 3 -25.05 11.09 2.56
CA LEU A 3 -23.79 11.03 1.79
C LEU A 3 -22.53 11.05 2.66
N ARG A 4 -22.56 11.71 3.82
CA ARG A 4 -21.42 11.71 4.75
C ARG A 4 -21.25 10.33 5.41
N LYS A 5 -22.34 9.66 5.77
CA LYS A 5 -22.30 8.28 6.27
C LYS A 5 -21.68 7.33 5.25
N LYS A 6 -22.02 7.50 3.97
CA LYS A 6 -21.40 6.71 2.90
C LYS A 6 -19.90 6.96 2.77
N ILE A 7 -19.43 8.19 3.01
CA ILE A 7 -17.99 8.49 3.07
C ILE A 7 -17.37 7.77 4.27
N ASP A 8 -17.98 7.88 5.45
CA ASP A 8 -17.49 7.21 6.67
C ASP A 8 -17.37 5.68 6.46
N GLU A 9 -18.35 5.05 5.79
CA GLU A 9 -18.30 3.62 5.44
C GLU A 9 -17.19 3.27 4.43
N ILE A 10 -16.88 4.18 3.50
CA ILE A 10 -15.78 3.99 2.55
C ILE A 10 -14.44 4.12 3.27
N ASP A 11 -14.30 5.10 4.16
CA ASP A 11 -13.10 5.34 4.94
C ASP A 11 -12.80 4.14 5.86
N GLU A 12 -13.83 3.58 6.49
CA GLU A 12 -13.68 2.37 7.31
C GLU A 12 -13.13 1.18 6.49
N LYS A 13 -13.59 1.02 5.25
CA LYS A 13 -13.08 -0.02 4.33
C LYS A 13 -11.65 0.25 3.93
N ILE A 14 -11.29 1.51 3.66
CA ILE A 14 -9.91 1.91 3.32
C ILE A 14 -8.98 1.54 4.48
N LEU A 15 -9.35 1.87 5.72
CA LEU A 15 -8.55 1.57 6.90
C LEU A 15 -8.35 0.05 7.09
N HIS A 16 -9.41 -0.74 6.94
CA HIS A 16 -9.32 -2.20 7.01
C HIS A 16 -8.40 -2.79 5.93
N LEU A 17 -8.52 -2.32 4.68
CA LEU A 17 -7.66 -2.77 3.58
C LEU A 17 -6.19 -2.38 3.78
N LEU A 18 -5.94 -1.19 4.33
CA LEU A 18 -4.58 -0.76 4.68
C LEU A 18 -3.98 -1.64 5.77
N LYS A 19 -4.74 -1.98 6.81
CA LYS A 19 -4.31 -2.91 7.86
C LYS A 19 -3.95 -4.28 7.27
N GLU A 20 -4.83 -4.88 6.48
CA GLU A 20 -4.58 -6.17 5.82
C GLU A 20 -3.30 -6.12 4.97
N ARG A 21 -3.11 -5.04 4.21
CA ARG A 21 -1.91 -4.85 3.39
C ARG A 21 -0.62 -4.76 4.22
N ILE A 22 -0.66 -4.13 5.39
CA ILE A 22 0.47 -4.07 6.33
C ILE A 22 0.76 -5.46 6.90
N GLU A 23 -0.26 -6.21 7.34
CA GLU A 23 -0.09 -7.57 7.86
C GLU A 23 0.55 -8.51 6.82
N VAL A 24 0.15 -8.41 5.55
CA VAL A 24 0.78 -9.14 4.44
C VAL A 24 2.25 -8.69 4.28
N SER A 25 2.53 -7.40 4.42
CA SER A 25 3.91 -6.88 4.33
C SER A 25 4.80 -7.43 5.44
N ILE A 26 4.31 -7.52 6.69
CA ILE A 26 5.06 -8.12 7.81
C ILE A 26 5.41 -9.59 7.52
N ARG A 27 4.46 -10.36 6.97
CA ARG A 27 4.69 -11.76 6.57
C ARG A 27 5.75 -11.86 5.48
N ILE A 28 5.70 -10.98 4.47
CA ILE A 28 6.74 -10.91 3.42
C ILE A 28 8.10 -10.61 4.04
N GLY A 29 8.18 -9.65 4.97
CA GLY A 29 9.42 -9.30 5.66
C GLY A 29 10.02 -10.47 6.43
N THR A 30 9.17 -11.26 7.10
CA THR A 30 9.58 -12.49 7.79
C THR A 30 10.19 -13.50 6.82
N ILE A 31 9.52 -13.78 5.70
CA ILE A 31 10.02 -14.70 4.66
C ILE A 31 11.34 -14.20 4.05
N LYS A 32 11.46 -12.89 3.78
CA LYS A 32 12.68 -12.30 3.22
C LYS A 32 13.85 -12.45 4.19
N ARG A 33 13.64 -12.19 5.49
CA ARG A 33 14.67 -12.38 6.52
C ARG A 33 15.11 -13.82 6.66
N GLU A 34 14.17 -14.76 6.70
CA GLU A 34 14.48 -16.21 6.73
C GLU A 34 15.32 -16.66 5.53
N LYS A 35 15.12 -16.04 4.37
CA LYS A 35 15.84 -16.33 3.12
C LYS A 35 17.09 -15.46 2.88
N GLY A 36 17.41 -14.52 3.77
CA GLY A 36 18.50 -13.57 3.58
C GLY A 36 18.32 -12.60 2.40
N LEU A 37 17.07 -12.35 1.98
CA LEU A 37 16.74 -11.45 0.88
C LEU A 37 16.65 -9.98 1.36
N PRO A 38 17.00 -9.00 0.51
CA PRO A 38 16.86 -7.59 0.84
C PRO A 38 15.38 -7.21 1.03
N ILE A 39 15.12 -6.31 1.98
CA ILE A 39 13.77 -5.84 2.27
C ILE A 39 13.25 -4.94 1.15
N ARG A 40 14.01 -3.94 0.72
CA ARG A 40 13.66 -3.11 -0.43
C ARG A 40 13.97 -3.82 -1.75
N ASP A 41 12.98 -3.78 -2.63
CA ASP A 41 13.07 -4.25 -4.01
C ASP A 41 12.57 -3.11 -4.91
N VAL A 42 13.53 -2.33 -5.41
CA VAL A 42 13.26 -1.08 -6.14
C VAL A 42 12.52 -1.34 -7.44
N GLU A 43 12.85 -2.43 -8.14
CA GLU A 43 12.14 -2.81 -9.37
C GLU A 43 10.69 -3.19 -9.05
N ARG A 44 10.46 -3.97 -7.99
CA ARG A 44 9.10 -4.31 -7.57
C ARG A 44 8.27 -3.11 -7.17
N GLU A 45 8.88 -2.12 -6.51
CA GLU A 45 8.25 -0.85 -6.14
C GLU A 45 7.89 -0.02 -7.39
N ARG A 46 8.80 0.06 -8.36
CA ARG A 46 8.59 0.73 -9.65
C ARG A 46 7.44 0.10 -10.43
N GLU A 47 7.46 -1.22 -10.62
CA GLU A 47 6.38 -1.96 -11.28
C GLU A 47 5.03 -1.73 -10.61
N LYS A 48 5.01 -1.69 -9.26
CA LYS A 48 3.78 -1.43 -8.52
C LYS A 48 3.27 -0.01 -8.80
N MET A 49 4.15 0.98 -8.83
CA MET A 49 3.77 2.38 -9.11
C MET A 49 3.26 2.56 -10.54
N GLU A 50 3.87 1.88 -11.52
CA GLU A 50 3.42 1.89 -12.92
C GLU A 50 2.00 1.27 -13.05
N GLN A 51 1.76 0.12 -12.40
CA GLN A 51 0.44 -0.53 -12.38
C GLN A 51 -0.65 0.38 -11.76
N ILE A 52 -0.32 1.04 -10.66
CA ILE A 52 -1.24 1.94 -9.97
C ILE A 52 -1.53 3.19 -10.80
N THR A 53 -0.51 3.76 -11.44
CA THR A 53 -0.65 4.93 -12.31
C THR A 53 -1.61 4.62 -13.47
N LYS A 54 -1.38 3.50 -14.16
CA LYS A 54 -2.27 3.04 -15.23
C LYS A 54 -3.70 2.84 -14.73
N LYS A 55 -3.87 2.28 -13.52
CA LYS A 55 -5.20 2.06 -12.96
C LYS A 55 -5.90 3.36 -12.57
N ALA A 56 -5.16 4.36 -12.09
CA ALA A 56 -5.69 5.68 -11.79
C ALA A 56 -6.23 6.37 -13.05
N GLU A 57 -5.49 6.28 -14.16
CA GLU A 57 -5.93 6.80 -15.46
C GLU A 57 -7.23 6.12 -15.94
N GLU A 58 -7.29 4.79 -15.89
CA GLU A 58 -8.50 4.01 -16.25
C GLU A 58 -9.74 4.44 -15.43
N LEU A 59 -9.53 4.74 -14.15
CA LEU A 59 -10.59 5.16 -13.23
C LEU A 59 -10.87 6.67 -13.27
N LYS A 60 -10.16 7.43 -14.12
CA LYS A 60 -10.24 8.90 -14.23
C LYS A 60 -9.96 9.61 -12.90
N LEU A 61 -9.02 9.08 -12.12
CA LEU A 61 -8.50 9.69 -10.90
C LEU A 61 -7.30 10.58 -11.21
N ASP A 62 -7.04 11.56 -10.36
CA ASP A 62 -5.82 12.36 -10.44
C ASP A 62 -4.60 11.46 -10.19
N VAL A 63 -3.78 11.29 -11.22
CA VAL A 63 -2.63 10.38 -11.21
C VAL A 63 -1.59 10.81 -10.18
N GLU A 64 -1.30 12.11 -10.06
CA GLU A 64 -0.28 12.61 -9.15
C GLU A 64 -0.73 12.49 -7.69
N PHE A 65 -2.02 12.74 -7.43
CA PHE A 65 -2.61 12.47 -6.13
C PHE A 65 -2.52 10.98 -5.76
N ILE A 66 -2.88 10.07 -6.66
CA ILE A 66 -2.81 8.63 -6.39
C ILE A 66 -1.36 8.16 -6.18
N LYS A 67 -0.40 8.66 -6.97
CA LYS A 67 1.03 8.39 -6.74
C LYS A 67 1.47 8.83 -5.35
N SER A 68 1.03 10.00 -4.88
CA SER A 68 1.39 10.50 -3.54
C SER A 68 0.88 9.61 -2.40
N ILE A 69 -0.36 9.11 -2.52
CA ILE A 69 -0.94 8.14 -1.58
C ILE A 69 -0.15 6.84 -1.63
N TYR A 70 0.07 6.29 -2.83
CA TYR A 70 0.72 4.99 -2.97
C TYR A 70 2.20 5.00 -2.59
N LYS A 71 2.88 6.14 -2.69
CA LYS A 71 4.22 6.32 -2.14
C LYS A 71 4.22 6.06 -0.63
N SER A 72 3.32 6.72 0.10
CA SER A 72 3.17 6.54 1.55
C SER A 72 2.82 5.09 1.92
N VAL A 73 1.96 4.45 1.12
CA VAL A 73 1.53 3.06 1.30
C VAL A 73 2.68 2.06 1.01
N ILE A 74 3.56 2.36 0.06
CA ILE A 74 4.76 1.55 -0.20
C ILE A 74 5.79 1.74 0.92
N ASP A 75 6.01 2.98 1.36
CA ASP A 75 6.98 3.29 2.41
C ASP A 75 6.62 2.60 3.73
N ILE A 76 5.35 2.66 4.16
CA ILE A 76 4.92 1.95 5.38
C ILE A 76 5.04 0.42 5.22
N SER A 77 4.82 -0.11 4.02
CA SER A 77 5.03 -1.54 3.73
C SER A 77 6.48 -1.97 3.81
N ALA A 78 7.42 -1.13 3.37
CA ALA A 78 8.84 -1.39 3.49
C ALA A 78 9.23 -1.38 4.98
N GLN A 79 8.77 -0.38 5.73
CA GLN A 79 9.01 -0.30 7.18
C GLN A 79 8.42 -1.52 7.94
N ALA A 80 7.22 -1.96 7.54
CA ALA A 80 6.57 -3.15 8.10
C ALA A 80 7.32 -4.45 7.82
N GLN A 81 8.08 -4.50 6.73
CA GLN A 81 8.93 -5.66 6.43
C GLN A 81 10.21 -5.66 7.28
N GLU A 82 10.72 -4.48 7.67
CA GLU A 82 11.89 -4.33 8.53
C GLU A 82 11.57 -4.64 10.00
N THR A 83 10.41 -4.17 10.49
CA THR A 83 10.02 -4.25 11.90
C THR A 83 8.88 -5.26 12.09
N SER A 84 9.01 -6.20 13.04
CA SER A 84 7.98 -7.21 13.29
C SER A 84 6.71 -6.66 13.99
N HIS A 85 6.68 -5.38 14.34
CA HIS A 85 5.57 -4.71 15.01
C HIS A 85 5.42 -3.27 14.47
N ILE A 86 4.25 -2.96 13.89
CA ILE A 86 3.75 -1.61 13.55
C ILE A 86 2.32 -1.52 14.07
#